data_AF-W2CBP9-F1
#
_entry.id   AF-W2CBP9-F1
#
_cell.length_a   1.000
_cell.length_b   1.000
_cell.length_c   1.000
_cell.angle_alpha   90.00
_cell.angle_beta   90.00
_cell.angle_gamma   90.00
#
_symmetry.space_group_name_H-M   'P 1'
#
loop_
_entity.id
_entity.type
_entity.pdbx_description
1 polymer ?
#
loop_
_entity_poly.entity_id
_entity_poly.type
_entity_poly.pdbx_seq_one_letter_code
_entity_poly.pdbx_strand_id
1 'polypeptide(L)'
;MLLDKEYPATHSMSTAWYMVDDDDNVAIIEYNENGPVPWDVPEATTEDLLFGPPTGVSDSCKTTIELTEEQIEELLPDFLDAPCSLEDVSCWWHRTVFQIDPRQTDAFLALCSEGGVPIKEIVSKQKGLYLADFDRCIQEGKIKEGSVLQKMIAGGILTAAYEMKEFEFDDIYHKETRRMEYTKNYEAAPYYIYYQPYWVAHLAKRMITPHHPVKLSQVPENFRHRIHRIPGRFADKEYLQIAQHTPCKVYGYSELTHSSGIWSLTPLPMEDGLWREVICHIPCWESYGWRPDPSEGDEEQSLEVLFQHIHNVPLTHRPTVVMIGDLKKRWFLIDKAFEHTDRLIRHTMWIPYVPMLPKKYAHYDYDSAAAKSLTDEVLAQLLADCKYPDWVVRWIRPHVLLLDDDAQAVFEQVYPITDHRVQIDGETYPIYLLSERKRYAAEIEHYAQQPYRGEVQALVDYSFCVNDPSRR
;
A
#
# COMPACT_ATOMS: atom_id res chain seq x y z
N MET A 1 -0.46 -13.36 27.77
CA MET A 1 0.31 -12.58 26.79
C MET A 1 1.73 -13.14 26.77
N LEU A 2 1.97 -14.14 25.91
CA LEU A 2 3.31 -14.70 25.71
C LEU A 2 4.03 -13.79 24.72
N LEU A 3 4.89 -12.91 25.25
CA LEU A 3 5.85 -12.09 24.51
C LEU A 3 7.14 -12.90 24.26
N ASP A 4 7.02 -14.13 23.78
CA ASP A 4 8.20 -14.93 23.45
C ASP A 4 8.52 -14.78 21.97
N LYS A 5 9.70 -14.18 21.74
CA LYS A 5 10.39 -14.12 20.44
C LYS A 5 10.72 -15.55 20.02
N GLU A 6 10.23 -15.95 18.86
CA GLU A 6 10.94 -16.72 17.82
C GLU A 6 9.93 -17.17 16.77
N TYR A 7 9.77 -16.37 15.71
CA TYR A 7 9.39 -16.89 14.41
C TYR A 7 10.51 -16.53 13.43
N PRO A 8 11.35 -17.50 13.01
CA PRO A 8 12.29 -17.28 11.94
C PRO A 8 11.52 -17.36 10.62
N ALA A 9 11.62 -16.30 9.81
CA ALA A 9 10.99 -16.12 8.49
C ALA A 9 9.59 -15.48 8.48
N THR A 10 9.51 -14.17 8.75
CA THR A 10 8.50 -13.29 8.13
C THR A 10 9.06 -11.88 7.82
N HIS A 11 10.37 -11.77 7.58
CA HIS A 11 11.13 -10.51 7.41
C HIS A 11 10.99 -9.82 6.04
N SER A 12 9.80 -9.84 5.42
CA SER A 12 9.66 -9.42 4.01
C SER A 12 8.52 -8.42 3.76
N MET A 13 8.06 -7.66 4.76
CA MET A 13 6.97 -6.70 4.59
C MET A 13 7.18 -5.36 5.31
N SER A 14 8.44 -4.90 5.44
CA SER A 14 8.66 -3.50 5.83
C SER A 14 7.99 -2.59 4.81
N THR A 15 7.05 -1.78 5.29
CA THR A 15 6.25 -0.89 4.43
C THR A 15 6.53 0.54 4.84
N ALA A 16 7.01 1.35 3.89
CA ALA A 16 7.27 2.76 4.06
C ALA A 16 6.42 3.61 3.10
N TRP A 17 6.08 4.83 3.50
CA TRP A 17 5.34 5.77 2.65
C TRP A 17 5.54 7.22 3.07
N TYR A 18 5.07 8.14 2.21
CA TYR A 18 5.07 9.57 2.49
C TYR A 18 3.84 10.02 3.28
N MET A 19 4.08 11.00 4.14
CA MET A 19 3.05 11.83 4.76
C MET A 19 3.48 13.30 4.75
N VAL A 20 2.56 14.23 4.95
CA VAL A 20 2.83 15.67 4.92
C VAL A 20 2.18 16.39 6.11
N ASP A 21 2.88 17.35 6.71
CA ASP A 21 2.38 18.17 7.82
C ASP A 21 1.75 19.50 7.35
N ASP A 22 1.31 20.33 8.30
CA ASP A 22 0.72 21.65 8.00
C ASP A 22 1.72 22.69 7.46
N ASP A 23 3.03 22.45 7.61
CA ASP A 23 4.11 23.28 7.07
C ASP A 23 4.57 22.81 5.68
N ASP A 24 3.82 21.88 5.08
CA ASP A 24 4.12 21.17 3.84
C ASP A 24 5.48 20.43 3.87
N ASN A 25 5.99 20.07 5.05
CA ASN A 25 7.14 19.16 5.17
C ASN A 25 6.69 17.75 4.86
N VAL A 26 7.44 17.06 4.02
CA VAL A 26 7.24 15.64 3.72
C VAL A 26 8.04 14.81 4.73
N ALA A 27 7.39 13.79 5.29
CA ALA A 27 8.01 12.78 6.11
C ALA A 27 7.88 11.40 5.45
N ILE A 28 8.79 10.51 5.79
CA ILE A 28 8.69 9.07 5.52
C ILE A 28 8.34 8.41 6.84
N ILE A 29 7.44 7.44 6.81
CA ILE A 29 7.17 6.58 7.95
C ILE A 29 7.35 5.13 7.55
N GLU A 30 8.04 4.36 8.38
CA GLU A 30 8.41 2.98 8.16
C GLU A 30 7.84 2.08 9.26
N TYR A 31 7.36 0.90 8.87
CA TYR A 31 6.74 -0.06 9.79
C TYR A 31 7.43 -1.39 9.70
N ASN A 32 7.85 -1.89 10.85
CA ASN A 32 8.42 -3.22 11.00
C ASN A 32 7.29 -4.27 11.04
N GLU A 33 6.87 -4.77 9.87
CA GLU A 33 6.00 -5.93 9.62
C GLU A 33 4.51 -5.86 10.07
N ASN A 34 4.13 -5.09 11.11
CA ASN A 34 2.78 -5.15 11.69
C ASN A 34 2.04 -3.82 11.84
N GLY A 35 2.45 -2.78 11.13
CA GLY A 35 1.88 -1.44 11.26
C GLY A 35 0.39 -1.25 10.97
N PRO A 36 -0.27 -0.22 11.53
CA PRO A 36 -1.39 0.44 10.87
C PRO A 36 -0.93 1.04 9.53
N VAL A 37 -1.06 0.28 8.45
CA VAL A 37 -0.68 0.67 7.09
C VAL A 37 -1.88 1.22 6.32
N PRO A 38 -1.85 2.45 5.79
CA PRO A 38 -2.94 2.98 4.96
C PRO A 38 -3.32 2.03 3.82
N TRP A 39 -4.61 1.92 3.51
CA TRP A 39 -5.08 0.94 2.52
C TRP A 39 -4.65 1.26 1.08
N ASP A 40 -4.35 2.52 0.78
CA ASP A 40 -4.17 3.08 -0.56
C ASP A 40 -2.69 3.38 -0.90
N VAL A 41 -1.75 2.93 -0.08
CA VAL A 41 -0.31 3.07 -0.33
C VAL A 41 0.29 1.75 -0.81
N PRO A 42 1.19 1.77 -1.81
CA PRO A 42 1.94 0.59 -2.21
C PRO A 42 2.99 0.25 -1.14
N GLU A 43 3.42 -1.00 -1.13
CA GLU A 43 4.60 -1.41 -0.38
C GLU A 43 5.87 -0.77 -0.99
N ALA A 44 6.73 -0.25 -0.13
CA ALA A 44 8.03 0.36 -0.46
C ALA A 44 8.94 0.31 0.76
N THR A 45 10.24 0.51 0.58
CA THR A 45 11.19 0.75 1.67
C THR A 45 11.50 2.24 1.81
N THR A 46 12.12 2.65 2.92
CA THR A 46 12.54 4.04 3.12
C THR A 46 13.49 4.50 2.00
N GLU A 47 14.40 3.63 1.55
CA GLU A 47 15.35 3.92 0.47
C GLU A 47 14.68 4.14 -0.88
N ASP A 48 13.71 3.30 -1.25
CA ASP A 48 12.94 3.43 -2.49
C ASP A 48 12.18 4.77 -2.56
N LEU A 49 11.98 5.44 -1.43
CA LEU A 49 11.28 6.71 -1.31
C LEU A 49 12.20 7.93 -1.14
N LEU A 50 13.52 7.80 -1.05
CA LEU A 50 14.37 8.98 -0.86
C LEU A 50 14.30 9.96 -2.04
N PHE A 51 14.17 9.43 -3.26
CA PHE A 51 14.21 10.20 -4.51
C PHE A 51 12.86 10.28 -5.24
N GLY A 52 11.78 9.92 -4.56
CA GLY A 52 10.41 10.01 -5.08
C GLY A 52 9.74 8.66 -5.32
N PRO A 53 8.40 8.64 -5.52
CA PRO A 53 7.65 7.41 -5.69
C PRO A 53 8.05 6.65 -6.97
N PRO A 54 7.93 5.31 -6.99
CA PRO A 54 8.16 4.52 -8.19
C PRO A 54 7.18 4.91 -9.30
N THR A 55 7.71 5.08 -10.52
CA THR A 55 6.94 5.51 -11.70
C THR A 55 6.17 4.37 -12.37
N GLY A 56 6.40 3.11 -11.96
CA GLY A 56 5.77 1.92 -12.55
C GLY A 56 6.31 1.53 -13.94
N VAL A 57 7.29 2.28 -14.48
CA VAL A 57 7.94 1.99 -15.76
C VAL A 57 9.35 1.47 -15.47
N SER A 58 9.56 0.16 -15.65
CA SER A 58 10.79 -0.57 -15.26
C SER A 58 12.09 0.00 -15.85
N ASP A 59 11.98 0.72 -16.96
CA ASP A 59 13.11 1.17 -17.78
C ASP A 59 13.37 2.69 -17.63
N SER A 60 12.61 3.38 -16.79
CA SER A 60 12.77 4.82 -16.53
C SER A 60 13.51 5.07 -15.21
N CYS A 61 14.28 6.17 -15.15
CA CYS A 61 14.82 6.67 -13.90
C CYS A 61 13.67 6.92 -12.90
N LYS A 62 13.77 6.35 -11.71
CA LYS A 62 12.77 6.44 -10.64
C LYS A 62 12.74 7.82 -9.97
N THR A 63 13.79 8.64 -10.12
CA THR A 63 13.86 9.95 -9.45
C THR A 63 12.76 10.88 -9.93
N THR A 64 11.85 11.20 -9.03
CA THR A 64 10.72 12.10 -9.27
C THR A 64 10.68 13.26 -8.29
N ILE A 65 11.42 13.19 -7.18
CA ILE A 65 11.68 14.31 -6.27
C ILE A 65 13.15 14.71 -6.46
N GLU A 66 13.37 15.92 -6.97
CA GLU A 66 14.71 16.50 -7.03
C GLU A 66 15.04 17.15 -5.68
N LEU A 67 16.04 16.61 -5.00
CA LEU A 67 16.60 17.18 -3.78
C LEU A 67 17.47 18.40 -4.11
N THR A 68 17.40 19.41 -3.26
CA THR A 68 18.29 20.59 -3.31
C THR A 68 19.72 20.22 -2.91
N GLU A 69 20.69 21.09 -3.20
CA GLU A 69 22.08 20.83 -2.82
C GLU A 69 22.25 20.72 -1.30
N GLU A 70 21.56 21.57 -0.53
CA GLU A 70 21.59 21.51 0.92
C GLU A 70 21.02 20.18 1.46
N GLN A 71 19.98 19.65 0.82
CA GLN A 71 19.40 18.33 1.14
C GLN A 71 20.33 17.18 0.78
N ILE A 72 21.04 17.27 -0.35
CA ILE A 72 22.03 16.28 -0.75
C ILE A 72 23.22 16.30 0.19
N GLU A 73 23.72 17.47 0.57
CA GLU A 73 24.84 17.58 1.52
C GLU A 73 24.48 17.06 2.91
N GLU A 74 23.21 17.18 3.31
CA GLU A 74 22.68 16.57 4.52
C GLU A 74 22.60 15.03 4.43
N LEU A 75 22.22 14.48 3.26
CA LEU A 75 22.03 13.04 3.05
C LEU A 75 23.35 12.26 2.90
N LEU A 76 24.27 12.78 2.07
CA LEU A 76 25.43 12.02 1.58
C LEU A 76 26.34 11.39 2.65
N PRO A 77 26.65 12.05 3.79
CA PRO A 77 27.59 11.50 4.78
C PRO A 77 27.17 10.15 5.37
N ASP A 78 25.86 9.97 5.59
CA ASP A 78 25.31 8.72 6.10
C ASP A 78 24.84 7.80 4.97
N PHE A 79 24.52 8.36 3.79
CA PHE A 79 24.03 7.62 2.63
C PHE A 79 25.10 6.84 1.86
N LEU A 80 26.31 7.39 1.71
CA LEU A 80 27.39 6.76 0.97
C LEU A 80 28.53 6.33 1.89
N ASP A 81 29.07 5.15 1.63
CA ASP A 81 30.32 4.70 2.24
C ASP A 81 31.56 5.37 1.62
N ALA A 82 32.74 5.00 2.12
CA ALA A 82 33.99 5.43 1.51
C ALA A 82 34.06 4.97 0.03
N PRO A 83 34.66 5.78 -0.87
CA PRO A 83 34.74 5.42 -2.28
C PRO A 83 35.52 4.12 -2.48
N CYS A 84 35.00 3.24 -3.32
CA CYS A 84 35.66 2.01 -3.72
C CYS A 84 36.40 2.17 -5.06
N SER A 85 37.28 1.20 -5.36
CA SER A 85 38.01 1.20 -6.63
C SER A 85 37.06 0.93 -7.79
N LEU A 86 37.22 1.69 -8.89
CA LEU A 86 36.47 1.46 -10.12
C LEU A 86 36.81 0.12 -10.82
N GLU A 87 37.91 -0.52 -10.43
CA GLU A 87 38.33 -1.82 -10.99
C GLU A 87 37.85 -3.01 -10.14
N ASP A 88 37.41 -2.75 -8.90
CA ASP A 88 36.96 -3.80 -7.98
C ASP A 88 35.44 -4.00 -8.05
N VAL A 89 35.01 -4.66 -9.12
CA VAL A 89 33.58 -4.96 -9.34
C VAL A 89 33.01 -5.98 -8.35
N SER A 90 33.84 -6.60 -7.50
CA SER A 90 33.34 -7.51 -6.46
C SER A 90 32.60 -6.78 -5.34
N CYS A 91 32.86 -5.47 -5.20
CA CYS A 91 32.17 -4.57 -4.30
C CYS A 91 30.93 -3.92 -4.93
N TRP A 92 30.63 -4.21 -6.20
CA TRP A 92 29.50 -3.59 -6.88
C TRP A 92 28.28 -4.47 -6.75
N TRP A 93 27.30 -3.97 -6.02
CA TRP A 93 25.98 -4.60 -5.87
C TRP A 93 24.88 -3.66 -6.38
N HIS A 94 23.63 -4.11 -6.29
CA HIS A 94 22.42 -3.39 -6.70
C HIS A 94 22.23 -2.00 -6.05
N ARG A 95 23.11 -1.60 -5.12
CA ARG A 95 23.12 -0.33 -4.37
C ARG A 95 24.40 0.49 -4.62
N THR A 96 24.99 0.42 -5.81
CA THR A 96 26.22 1.18 -6.12
C THR A 96 25.90 2.53 -6.77
N VAL A 97 26.38 3.61 -6.17
CA VAL A 97 26.30 4.97 -6.73
C VAL A 97 27.61 5.31 -7.43
N PHE A 98 27.53 5.70 -8.69
CA PHE A 98 28.67 6.10 -9.50
C PHE A 98 28.78 7.61 -9.55
N GLN A 99 29.99 8.12 -9.34
CA GLN A 99 30.31 9.51 -9.61
C GLN A 99 30.90 9.65 -11.01
N ILE A 100 30.41 10.63 -11.74
CA ILE A 100 30.90 11.03 -13.04
C ILE A 100 31.50 12.44 -12.99
N ASP A 101 32.35 12.78 -13.95
CA ASP A 101 32.63 14.19 -14.26
C ASP A 101 31.34 14.84 -14.78
N PRO A 102 30.75 15.83 -14.08
CA PRO A 102 29.50 16.47 -14.52
C PRO A 102 29.61 17.16 -15.88
N ARG A 103 30.83 17.45 -16.38
CA ARG A 103 31.04 18.00 -17.72
C ARG A 103 30.85 16.95 -18.82
N GLN A 104 30.83 15.67 -18.45
CA GLN A 104 30.70 14.52 -19.34
C GLN A 104 29.34 13.82 -19.21
N THR A 105 28.34 14.45 -18.58
CA THR A 105 26.99 13.88 -18.42
C THR A 105 26.38 13.40 -19.74
N ASP A 106 26.46 14.18 -20.81
CA ASP A 106 25.90 13.77 -22.10
C ASP A 106 26.57 12.51 -22.66
N ALA A 107 27.89 12.39 -22.50
CA ALA A 107 28.65 11.21 -22.91
C ALA A 107 28.30 9.98 -22.05
N PHE A 108 28.15 10.18 -20.74
CA PHE A 108 27.69 9.14 -19.81
C PHE A 108 26.30 8.62 -20.21
N LEU A 109 25.32 9.51 -20.38
CA LEU A 109 23.95 9.13 -20.76
C LEU A 109 23.90 8.42 -22.11
N ALA A 110 24.68 8.88 -23.10
CA ALA A 110 24.75 8.25 -24.42
C ALA A 110 25.32 6.82 -24.34
N LEU A 111 26.40 6.61 -23.57
CA LEU A 111 27.00 5.28 -23.39
C LEU A 111 26.11 4.35 -22.55
N CYS A 112 25.38 4.87 -21.54
CA CYS A 112 24.38 4.10 -20.81
C CYS A 112 23.29 3.59 -21.77
N SER A 113 22.78 4.47 -22.64
CA SER A 113 21.78 4.11 -23.65
C SER A 113 22.33 3.10 -24.68
N GLU A 114 23.57 3.26 -25.15
CA GLU A 114 24.22 2.33 -26.08
C GLU A 114 24.38 0.93 -25.45
N GLY A 115 24.82 0.88 -24.19
CA GLY A 115 25.07 -0.37 -23.48
C GLY A 115 23.84 -1.01 -22.87
N GLY A 116 22.68 -0.36 -22.93
CA GLY A 116 21.46 -0.80 -22.23
C GLY A 116 21.66 -0.89 -20.72
N VAL A 117 22.40 0.08 -20.15
CA VAL A 117 22.64 0.25 -18.70
C VAL A 117 21.52 1.14 -18.16
N PRO A 118 20.58 0.60 -17.37
CA PRO A 118 19.51 1.41 -16.83
C PRO A 118 20.04 2.30 -15.70
N ILE A 119 19.68 3.58 -15.75
CA ILE A 119 19.90 4.54 -14.67
C ILE A 119 18.67 4.45 -13.77
N LYS A 120 18.86 3.91 -12.57
CA LYS A 120 17.78 3.72 -11.59
C LYS A 120 17.45 5.04 -10.92
N GLU A 121 18.45 5.78 -10.46
CA GLU A 121 18.26 7.01 -9.68
C GLU A 121 19.32 8.06 -10.03
N ILE A 122 18.91 9.32 -10.01
CA ILE A 122 19.79 10.48 -10.07
C ILE A 122 19.89 11.04 -8.65
N VAL A 123 21.00 10.74 -7.97
CA VAL A 123 21.25 11.19 -6.59
C VAL A 123 21.58 12.68 -6.58
N SER A 124 22.50 13.13 -7.44
CA SER A 124 22.78 14.56 -7.63
C SER A 124 23.37 14.83 -9.00
N LYS A 125 22.70 15.66 -9.81
CA LYS A 125 23.22 16.10 -11.11
C LYS A 125 24.49 16.94 -10.96
N GLN A 126 24.52 17.83 -9.97
CA GLN A 126 25.63 18.76 -9.76
C GLN A 126 26.91 18.06 -9.31
N LYS A 127 26.79 17.07 -8.42
CA LYS A 127 27.93 16.27 -7.94
C LYS A 127 28.24 15.07 -8.85
N GLY A 128 27.43 14.86 -9.89
CA GLY A 128 27.59 13.79 -10.87
C GLY A 128 27.29 12.40 -10.30
N LEU A 129 26.36 12.27 -9.35
CA LEU A 129 26.06 11.02 -8.65
C LEU A 129 24.82 10.33 -9.23
N TYR A 130 24.99 9.10 -9.70
CA TYR A 130 23.96 8.31 -10.37
C TYR A 130 23.98 6.85 -9.89
N LEU A 131 22.82 6.29 -9.57
CA LEU A 131 22.65 4.86 -9.35
C LEU A 131 22.36 4.21 -10.71
N ALA A 132 23.29 3.43 -11.22
CA ALA A 132 23.22 2.79 -12.54
C ALA A 132 23.59 1.32 -12.45
N ASP A 133 22.88 0.48 -13.23
CA ASP A 133 23.02 -0.97 -13.18
C ASP A 133 23.93 -1.47 -14.30
N PHE A 134 25.17 -1.77 -13.93
CA PHE A 134 26.21 -2.28 -14.82
C PHE A 134 26.34 -3.80 -14.85
N ASP A 135 25.36 -4.57 -14.34
CA ASP A 135 25.46 -6.04 -14.25
C ASP A 135 25.78 -6.67 -15.61
N ARG A 136 25.20 -6.15 -16.69
CA ARG A 136 25.44 -6.63 -18.08
C ARG A 136 26.86 -6.34 -18.59
N CYS A 137 27.59 -5.44 -17.94
CA CYS A 137 28.98 -5.11 -18.24
C CYS A 137 29.98 -5.92 -17.42
N ILE A 138 29.51 -6.77 -16.51
CA ILE A 138 30.33 -7.62 -15.65
C ILE A 138 30.18 -9.09 -16.10
N GLN A 139 31.28 -9.82 -16.15
CA GLN A 139 31.31 -11.25 -16.45
C GLN A 139 32.27 -11.95 -15.49
N GLU A 140 31.77 -12.94 -14.76
CA GLU A 140 32.57 -13.73 -13.81
C GLU A 140 33.34 -12.86 -12.79
N GLY A 141 32.70 -11.81 -12.28
CA GLY A 141 33.31 -10.89 -11.30
C GLY A 141 34.41 -10.00 -11.89
N LYS A 142 34.42 -9.77 -13.20
CA LYS A 142 35.34 -8.87 -13.90
C LYS A 142 34.62 -7.98 -14.89
N ILE A 143 35.18 -6.82 -15.16
CA ILE A 143 34.70 -5.94 -16.24
C ILE A 143 34.85 -6.66 -17.58
N LYS A 144 33.76 -6.81 -18.32
CA LYS A 144 33.75 -7.42 -19.65
C LYS A 144 34.51 -6.53 -20.63
N GLU A 145 35.44 -7.13 -21.38
CA GLU A 145 36.21 -6.42 -22.40
C GLU A 145 35.29 -5.86 -23.50
N GLY A 146 35.55 -4.61 -23.90
CA GLY A 146 34.74 -3.88 -24.88
C GLY A 146 33.40 -3.36 -24.37
N SER A 147 33.04 -3.61 -23.10
CA SER A 147 31.81 -3.07 -22.50
C SER A 147 31.82 -1.55 -22.41
N VAL A 148 30.63 -0.95 -22.34
CA VAL A 148 30.50 0.51 -22.13
C VAL A 148 31.12 0.95 -20.81
N LEU A 149 31.06 0.09 -19.78
CA LEU A 149 31.71 0.34 -18.50
C LEU A 149 33.22 0.51 -18.64
N GLN A 150 33.89 -0.41 -19.36
CA GLN A 150 35.32 -0.30 -19.62
C GLN A 150 35.67 0.98 -20.38
N LYS A 151 34.84 1.36 -21.39
CA LYS A 151 35.01 2.61 -22.14
C LYS A 151 34.88 3.83 -21.22
N MET A 152 33.91 3.84 -20.30
CA MET A 152 33.68 4.96 -19.39
C MET A 152 34.82 5.14 -18.39
N ILE A 153 35.37 4.05 -17.84
CA ILE A 153 36.52 4.10 -16.92
C ILE A 153 37.77 4.57 -17.67
N ALA A 154 38.08 3.97 -18.82
CA ALA A 154 39.25 4.35 -19.61
C ALA A 154 39.17 5.79 -20.15
N GLY A 155 37.95 6.27 -20.43
CA GLY A 155 37.67 7.65 -20.84
C GLY A 155 37.63 8.67 -19.69
N GLY A 156 37.78 8.24 -18.44
CA GLY A 156 37.68 9.11 -17.26
C GLY A 156 36.30 9.73 -17.07
N ILE A 157 35.24 9.09 -17.58
CA ILE A 157 33.85 9.52 -17.39
C ILE A 157 33.41 9.18 -15.97
N LEU A 158 33.64 7.93 -15.54
CA LEU A 158 33.47 7.51 -14.14
C LEU A 158 34.71 7.92 -13.34
N THR A 159 34.50 8.60 -12.22
CA THR A 159 35.59 9.09 -11.36
C THR A 159 35.66 8.37 -10.02
N ALA A 160 34.54 7.84 -9.53
CA ALA A 160 34.47 7.03 -8.32
C ALA A 160 33.20 6.17 -8.29
N ALA A 161 33.20 5.14 -7.45
CA ALA A 161 32.03 4.36 -7.09
C ALA A 161 31.89 4.33 -5.57
N TYR A 162 30.65 4.29 -5.09
CA TYR A 162 30.29 4.31 -3.68
C TYR A 162 29.26 3.22 -3.41
N GLU A 163 29.42 2.51 -2.32
CA GLU A 163 28.36 1.67 -1.80
C GLU A 163 27.35 2.57 -1.06
N MET A 164 26.07 2.41 -1.39
CA MET A 164 24.99 3.02 -0.63
C MET A 164 24.67 2.15 0.57
N LYS A 165 24.65 2.77 1.76
CA LYS A 165 24.27 2.08 3.00
C LYS A 165 22.76 1.77 3.00
N GLU A 166 22.35 0.73 3.71
CA GLU A 166 20.93 0.41 3.91
C GLU A 166 20.36 1.25 5.06
N PHE A 167 19.16 1.82 4.90
CA PHE A 167 18.48 2.54 5.97
C PHE A 167 17.99 1.55 7.03
N GLU A 168 18.73 1.43 8.14
CA GLU A 168 18.41 0.48 9.21
C GLU A 168 17.94 1.22 10.47
N PHE A 169 16.72 0.90 10.87
CA PHE A 169 16.18 1.20 12.18
C PHE A 169 15.86 -0.11 12.89
N ASP A 170 16.30 -0.23 14.14
CA ASP A 170 16.04 -1.41 14.96
C ASP A 170 15.51 -0.99 16.33
N ASP A 171 14.80 -1.90 16.98
CA ASP A 171 14.12 -1.68 18.24
C ASP A 171 14.21 -2.86 19.20
N ILE A 172 14.39 -2.54 20.47
CA ILE A 172 14.44 -3.51 21.55
C ILE A 172 13.46 -3.09 22.65
N TYR A 173 12.46 -3.94 22.89
CA TYR A 173 11.58 -3.80 24.04
C TYR A 173 12.22 -4.39 25.30
N HIS A 174 12.54 -3.53 26.26
CA HIS A 174 13.05 -3.91 27.56
C HIS A 174 11.91 -4.20 28.54
N LYS A 175 11.57 -5.48 28.74
CA LYS A 175 10.45 -5.92 29.59
C LYS A 175 10.55 -5.40 31.04
N GLU A 176 11.75 -5.29 31.59
CA GLU A 176 11.99 -4.86 32.98
C GLU A 176 11.63 -3.38 33.19
N THR A 177 12.01 -2.53 32.26
CA THR A 177 11.78 -1.08 32.33
C THR A 177 10.51 -0.66 31.60
N ARG A 178 9.90 -1.56 30.82
CA ARG A 178 8.77 -1.33 29.92
C ARG A 178 9.02 -0.19 28.93
N ARG A 179 10.24 -0.12 28.40
CA ARG A 179 10.67 0.92 27.47
C ARG A 179 11.17 0.32 26.17
N MET A 180 10.89 1.02 25.08
CA MET A 180 11.52 0.80 23.79
C MET A 180 12.85 1.54 23.74
N GLU A 181 13.91 0.83 23.38
CA GLU A 181 15.16 1.41 22.92
C GLU A 181 15.23 1.29 21.40
N TYR A 182 15.73 2.31 20.73
CA TYR A 182 15.83 2.35 19.28
C TYR A 182 17.26 2.60 18.87
N THR A 183 17.70 1.93 17.82
CA THR A 183 19.00 2.15 17.18
C THR A 183 18.83 2.49 15.71
N LYS A 184 19.79 3.23 15.16
CA LYS A 184 19.80 3.66 13.77
C LYS A 184 21.23 3.80 13.27
N ASN A 185 21.44 3.60 11.98
CA ASN A 185 22.74 3.85 11.32
C ASN A 185 22.80 5.19 10.55
N TYR A 186 21.73 5.98 10.58
CA TYR A 186 21.65 7.34 10.00
C TYR A 186 21.31 8.38 11.05
N GLU A 187 22.04 9.49 11.05
CA GLU A 187 21.74 10.65 11.87
C GLU A 187 21.01 11.74 11.09
N ALA A 188 21.24 11.84 9.78
CA ALA A 188 20.66 12.87 8.94
C ALA A 188 20.03 12.31 7.65
N ALA A 189 18.92 12.95 7.25
CA ALA A 189 18.24 12.75 5.99
C ALA A 189 17.38 13.99 5.72
N PRO A 190 17.03 14.30 4.45
CA PRO A 190 16.22 15.47 4.12
C PRO A 190 14.73 15.29 4.40
N TYR A 191 14.36 14.22 5.09
CA TYR A 191 13.00 13.90 5.50
C TYR A 191 12.91 13.79 7.01
N TYR A 192 11.77 14.16 7.57
CA TYR A 192 11.37 13.59 8.85
C TYR A 192 11.18 12.10 8.66
N ILE A 193 11.84 11.25 9.44
CA ILE A 193 11.66 9.79 9.35
C ILE A 193 11.06 9.29 10.65
N TYR A 194 9.92 8.63 10.56
CA TYR A 194 9.25 7.96 11.66
C TYR A 194 9.41 6.45 11.51
N TYR A 195 9.63 5.78 12.62
CA TYR A 195 9.74 4.32 12.65
C TYR A 195 8.73 3.78 13.66
N GLN A 196 7.89 2.85 13.23
CA GLN A 196 7.06 2.08 14.12
C GLN A 196 7.69 0.71 14.37
N PRO A 197 7.93 0.34 15.64
CA PRO A 197 8.39 -0.99 15.99
C PRO A 197 7.33 -2.05 15.67
N TYR A 198 7.72 -3.31 15.76
CA TYR A 198 6.88 -4.46 15.43
C TYR A 198 5.50 -4.46 16.12
N TRP A 199 5.43 -3.98 17.36
CA TRP A 199 4.17 -3.99 18.12
C TRP A 199 3.38 -2.70 17.93
N VAL A 200 2.17 -2.80 17.35
CA VAL A 200 1.23 -1.66 17.17
C VAL A 200 0.77 -0.98 18.46
N ALA A 201 1.07 -1.58 19.61
CA ALA A 201 0.91 -0.96 20.92
C ALA A 201 1.87 0.21 21.17
N HIS A 202 2.84 0.43 20.29
CA HIS A 202 3.76 1.55 20.36
C HIS A 202 3.51 2.50 19.19
N LEU A 203 3.50 3.79 19.52
CA LEU A 203 3.43 4.85 18.51
C LEU A 203 4.69 4.84 17.63
N ALA A 204 4.52 5.24 16.38
CA ALA A 204 5.67 5.51 15.52
C ALA A 204 6.47 6.67 16.12
N LYS A 205 7.78 6.49 16.28
CA LYS A 205 8.69 7.48 16.84
C LYS A 205 9.48 8.17 15.74
N ARG A 206 9.64 9.48 15.83
CA ARG A 206 10.54 10.24 14.96
C ARG A 206 12.00 9.85 15.23
N MET A 207 12.64 9.27 14.23
CA MET A 207 14.05 8.81 14.25
C MET A 207 15.00 9.84 13.66
N ILE A 208 14.55 10.59 12.65
CA ILE A 208 15.34 11.64 11.98
C ILE A 208 14.56 12.95 11.93
N THR A 209 15.27 14.05 12.18
CA THR A 209 14.77 15.42 12.03
C THR A 209 15.66 16.13 10.99
N PRO A 210 15.11 16.55 9.84
CA PRO A 210 15.89 17.19 8.79
C PRO A 210 16.24 18.64 9.15
N HIS A 211 17.40 19.11 8.72
CA HIS A 211 17.76 20.53 8.71
C HIS A 211 17.11 21.24 7.52
N HIS A 212 17.03 20.56 6.37
CA HIS A 212 16.44 21.08 5.14
C HIS A 212 15.30 20.15 4.65
N PRO A 213 14.12 20.17 5.29
CA PRO A 213 13.04 19.24 4.98
C PRO A 213 12.59 19.34 3.51
N VAL A 214 12.36 18.18 2.88
CA VAL A 214 11.65 18.09 1.60
C VAL A 214 10.26 18.68 1.73
N LYS A 215 9.88 19.50 0.75
CA LYS A 215 8.58 20.16 0.69
C LYS A 215 7.61 19.45 -0.25
N LEU A 216 6.31 19.52 0.05
CA LEU A 216 5.25 18.99 -0.81
C LEU A 216 5.32 19.58 -2.24
N SER A 217 5.81 20.81 -2.38
CA SER A 217 6.04 21.45 -3.69
C SER A 217 7.09 20.73 -4.54
N GLN A 218 8.04 20.01 -3.93
CA GLN A 218 9.04 19.18 -4.64
C GLN A 218 8.45 17.86 -5.12
N VAL A 219 7.32 17.41 -4.54
CA VAL A 219 6.60 16.22 -5.01
C VAL A 219 5.85 16.55 -6.29
N PRO A 220 5.91 15.71 -7.34
CA PRO A 220 5.13 15.94 -8.56
C PRO A 220 3.63 15.95 -8.28
N GLU A 221 2.92 16.87 -8.93
CA GLU A 221 1.49 17.13 -8.68
C GLU A 221 0.62 15.87 -8.81
N ASN A 222 0.92 15.03 -9.80
CA ASN A 222 0.21 13.77 -10.03
C ASN A 222 0.42 12.74 -8.91
N PHE A 223 1.38 12.93 -8.00
CA PHE A 223 1.58 12.05 -6.84
C PHE A 223 1.09 12.66 -5.52
N ARG A 224 0.97 13.99 -5.41
CA ARG A 224 0.61 14.67 -4.14
C ARG A 224 -0.68 14.14 -3.50
N HIS A 225 -1.66 13.79 -4.32
CA HIS A 225 -2.92 13.21 -3.86
C HIS A 225 -2.79 11.84 -3.15
N ARG A 226 -1.63 11.18 -3.22
CA ARG A 226 -1.31 9.92 -2.52
C ARG A 226 -0.65 10.14 -1.15
N ILE A 227 -0.30 11.37 -0.82
CA ILE A 227 0.39 11.70 0.43
C ILE A 227 -0.65 12.08 1.47
N HIS A 228 -0.70 11.31 2.57
CA HIS A 228 -1.63 11.56 3.67
C HIS A 228 -1.22 12.81 4.44
N ARG A 229 -2.17 13.73 4.66
CA ARG A 229 -1.92 14.94 5.44
C ARG A 229 -2.19 14.68 6.92
N ILE A 230 -1.21 15.03 7.76
CA ILE A 230 -1.22 14.84 9.20
C ILE A 230 -1.35 16.22 9.85
N PRO A 231 -2.43 16.48 10.63
CA PRO A 231 -2.61 17.76 11.31
C PRO A 231 -1.49 18.05 12.31
N GLY A 232 -1.03 19.29 12.37
CA GLY A 232 0.08 19.75 13.18
C GLY A 232 1.41 19.81 12.41
N ARG A 233 2.51 20.09 13.11
CA ARG A 233 3.86 20.22 12.55
C ARG A 233 4.71 19.03 12.97
N PHE A 234 5.45 18.43 12.04
CA PHE A 234 6.29 17.27 12.38
C PHE A 234 7.37 17.63 13.39
N ALA A 235 7.93 18.84 13.35
CA ALA A 235 8.91 19.33 14.33
C ALA A 235 8.43 19.16 15.79
N ASP A 236 7.14 19.38 16.03
CA ASP A 236 6.53 19.35 17.36
C ASP A 236 5.97 17.97 17.75
N LYS A 237 6.01 16.99 16.82
CA LYS A 237 5.47 15.63 16.99
C LYS A 237 6.58 14.60 17.06
N GLU A 238 7.02 14.25 18.26
CA GLU A 238 7.98 13.14 18.43
C GLU A 238 7.33 11.78 18.12
N TYR A 239 6.03 11.62 18.41
CA TYR A 239 5.29 10.38 18.21
C TYR A 239 4.05 10.59 17.33
N LEU A 240 3.65 9.55 16.60
CA LEU A 240 2.50 9.57 15.70
C LEU A 240 1.69 8.28 15.78
N GLN A 241 0.35 8.40 15.66
CA GLN A 241 -0.54 7.28 15.32
C GLN A 241 -1.23 7.57 13.98
N ILE A 242 -0.75 6.99 12.89
CA ILE A 242 -1.31 7.24 11.55
C ILE A 242 -2.79 6.86 11.44
N ALA A 243 -3.21 5.81 12.16
CA ALA A 243 -4.60 5.35 12.18
C ALA A 243 -5.57 6.36 12.81
N GLN A 244 -5.07 7.43 13.45
CA GLN A 244 -5.90 8.56 13.87
C GLN A 244 -6.35 9.42 12.70
N HIS A 245 -5.56 9.46 11.62
CA HIS A 245 -5.64 10.45 10.55
C HIS A 245 -6.01 9.83 9.20
N THR A 246 -5.90 8.51 9.04
CA THR A 246 -6.27 7.80 7.80
C THR A 246 -6.68 6.35 8.10
N PRO A 247 -7.54 5.71 7.27
CA PRO A 247 -7.91 4.31 7.44
C PRO A 247 -6.72 3.39 7.17
N CYS A 248 -6.44 2.49 8.11
CA CYS A 248 -5.27 1.62 8.05
C CYS A 248 -5.63 0.14 8.20
N LYS A 249 -4.98 -0.72 7.42
CA LYS A 249 -4.82 -2.15 7.69
C LYS A 249 -3.98 -2.30 8.94
N VAL A 250 -4.42 -3.13 9.88
CA VAL A 250 -3.61 -3.49 11.05
C VAL A 250 -3.32 -4.97 11.01
N TYR A 251 -2.04 -5.31 10.87
CA TYR A 251 -1.57 -6.69 10.86
C TYR A 251 -1.17 -7.13 12.28
N GLY A 252 -1.36 -8.41 12.61
CA GLY A 252 -0.91 -8.97 13.90
C GLY A 252 -1.71 -8.61 15.15
N TYR A 253 -2.82 -7.86 15.04
CA TYR A 253 -3.69 -7.45 16.17
C TYR A 253 -5.15 -7.92 16.03
N SER A 254 -5.37 -9.06 15.35
CA SER A 254 -6.70 -9.63 15.12
C SER A 254 -7.44 -9.95 16.42
N GLU A 255 -6.74 -10.36 17.48
CA GLU A 255 -7.34 -10.76 18.76
C GLU A 255 -8.07 -9.61 19.49
N LEU A 256 -7.66 -8.36 19.27
CA LEU A 256 -8.32 -7.18 19.86
C LEU A 256 -9.30 -6.49 18.92
N THR A 257 -9.31 -6.92 17.66
CA THR A 257 -10.15 -6.34 16.63
C THR A 257 -11.56 -6.91 16.75
N HIS A 258 -12.57 -6.05 16.74
CA HIS A 258 -13.97 -6.47 16.84
C HIS A 258 -14.87 -5.67 15.91
N SER A 259 -15.99 -6.27 15.55
CA SER A 259 -16.94 -5.68 14.61
C SER A 259 -18.04 -4.91 15.33
N SER A 260 -18.35 -3.70 14.85
CA SER A 260 -19.43 -2.85 15.32
C SER A 260 -20.16 -2.25 14.12
N GLY A 261 -21.41 -2.67 13.90
CA GLY A 261 -22.11 -2.38 12.64
C GLY A 261 -21.34 -2.99 11.48
N ILE A 262 -21.05 -2.20 10.43
CA ILE A 262 -20.24 -2.62 9.27
C ILE A 262 -18.72 -2.43 9.46
N TRP A 263 -18.29 -1.95 10.62
CA TRP A 263 -16.91 -1.51 10.86
C TRP A 263 -16.13 -2.50 11.68
N SER A 264 -14.86 -2.69 11.33
CA SER A 264 -13.87 -3.39 12.13
C SER A 264 -13.10 -2.34 12.93
N LEU A 265 -13.13 -2.50 14.25
CA LEU A 265 -12.54 -1.58 15.21
C LEU A 265 -11.37 -2.25 15.92
N THR A 266 -10.21 -1.60 15.87
CA THR A 266 -9.00 -2.05 16.57
C THR A 266 -8.63 -1.02 17.64
N PRO A 267 -8.45 -1.41 18.90
CA PRO A 267 -7.94 -0.49 19.92
C PRO A 267 -6.45 -0.22 19.68
N LEU A 268 -6.08 1.05 19.53
CA LEU A 268 -4.70 1.49 19.34
C LEU A 268 -4.32 2.62 20.33
N PRO A 269 -3.03 2.78 20.65
CA PRO A 269 -2.54 3.92 21.41
C PRO A 269 -2.61 5.19 20.56
N MET A 270 -2.94 6.30 21.21
CA MET A 270 -3.14 7.62 20.61
C MET A 270 -2.02 8.56 21.02
N GLU A 271 -1.79 9.61 20.23
CA GLU A 271 -0.76 10.63 20.49
C GLU A 271 -0.90 11.33 21.86
N ASP A 272 -2.10 11.35 22.45
CA ASP A 272 -2.36 11.93 23.78
C ASP A 272 -2.20 10.93 24.94
N GLY A 273 -1.70 9.73 24.65
CA GLY A 273 -1.44 8.68 25.64
C GLY A 273 -2.64 7.82 26.02
N LEU A 274 -3.82 8.07 25.44
CA LEU A 274 -5.00 7.23 25.65
C LEU A 274 -5.08 6.11 24.61
N TRP A 275 -5.78 5.03 24.93
CA TRP A 275 -6.16 4.04 23.92
C TRP A 275 -7.52 4.41 23.35
N ARG A 276 -7.72 4.22 22.04
CA ARG A 276 -9.03 4.44 21.40
C ARG A 276 -9.30 3.36 20.36
N GLU A 277 -10.57 3.02 20.21
CA GLU A 277 -11.03 2.17 19.10
C GLU A 277 -10.91 2.96 17.80
N VAL A 278 -10.15 2.48 16.83
CA VAL A 278 -10.03 3.10 15.49
C VAL A 278 -10.63 2.21 14.42
N ILE A 279 -11.21 2.82 13.39
CA ILE A 279 -11.68 2.09 12.22
C ILE A 279 -10.47 1.66 11.37
N CYS A 280 -10.28 0.35 11.24
CA CYS A 280 -9.20 -0.22 10.44
C CYS A 280 -9.70 -0.86 9.13
N HIS A 281 -10.95 -1.34 9.10
CA HIS A 281 -11.51 -2.02 7.94
C HIS A 281 -13.05 -1.96 7.92
N ILE A 282 -13.64 -2.22 6.74
CA ILE A 282 -15.10 -2.41 6.56
C ILE A 282 -15.38 -3.89 6.29
N PRO A 283 -15.62 -4.72 7.32
CA PRO A 283 -15.89 -6.13 7.16
C PRO A 283 -17.35 -6.37 6.78
N CYS A 284 -17.73 -5.89 5.59
CA CYS A 284 -19.12 -5.99 5.10
C CYS A 284 -19.68 -7.43 5.20
N TRP A 285 -18.86 -8.47 5.06
CA TRP A 285 -19.33 -9.85 5.19
C TRP A 285 -19.37 -10.35 6.65
N GLU A 286 -18.44 -9.95 7.53
CA GLU A 286 -18.40 -10.45 8.93
C GLU A 286 -19.58 -9.90 9.73
N SER A 287 -19.96 -8.66 9.43
CA SER A 287 -21.12 -7.98 9.98
C SER A 287 -22.44 -8.51 9.43
N TYR A 288 -22.38 -9.33 8.37
CA TYR A 288 -23.53 -9.86 7.69
C TYR A 288 -23.89 -11.25 8.22
N GLY A 289 -24.94 -11.31 9.04
CA GLY A 289 -25.32 -12.49 9.82
C GLY A 289 -25.98 -13.64 9.05
N TRP A 290 -26.08 -13.58 7.73
CA TRP A 290 -26.60 -14.69 6.93
C TRP A 290 -25.62 -15.86 6.94
N ARG A 291 -26.15 -17.08 6.97
CA ARG A 291 -25.39 -18.34 6.95
C ARG A 291 -26.10 -19.33 6.01
N PRO A 292 -25.37 -20.05 5.13
CA PRO A 292 -25.94 -21.16 4.37
C PRO A 292 -26.51 -22.25 5.30
N ASP A 293 -27.46 -23.06 4.82
CA ASP A 293 -28.13 -24.12 5.61
C ASP A 293 -27.11 -25.06 6.29
N PRO A 294 -27.13 -25.19 7.64
CA PRO A 294 -26.20 -26.02 8.42
C PRO A 294 -26.36 -27.54 8.23
N SER A 295 -27.47 -28.02 7.65
CA SER A 295 -27.74 -29.46 7.47
C SER A 295 -26.75 -30.18 6.53
N GLU A 296 -25.83 -29.44 5.90
CA GLU A 296 -24.72 -29.95 5.09
C GLU A 296 -23.38 -30.10 5.84
N GLY A 297 -23.37 -29.88 7.17
CA GLY A 297 -22.34 -30.39 8.11
C GLY A 297 -21.41 -29.34 8.72
N ASP A 298 -21.54 -29.10 10.03
CA ASP A 298 -20.58 -28.38 10.86
C ASP A 298 -19.56 -29.36 11.45
N GLU A 299 -18.30 -29.20 11.06
CA GLU A 299 -17.21 -29.41 12.01
C GLU A 299 -16.51 -28.07 12.11
N GLU A 300 -16.23 -27.68 13.34
CA GLU A 300 -15.59 -26.48 13.86
C GLU A 300 -14.18 -26.28 13.27
N GLN A 301 -14.06 -26.22 11.94
CA GLN A 301 -12.89 -25.70 11.26
C GLN A 301 -12.92 -24.19 11.41
N SER A 302 -11.77 -23.60 11.73
CA SER A 302 -11.66 -22.15 11.93
C SER A 302 -12.33 -21.40 10.78
N LEU A 303 -13.03 -20.31 11.12
CA LEU A 303 -13.63 -19.36 10.17
C LEU A 303 -12.62 -18.74 9.20
N GLU A 304 -11.35 -19.19 9.18
CA GLU A 304 -10.33 -18.80 8.22
C GLU A 304 -10.20 -19.82 7.07
N VAL A 305 -10.51 -21.11 7.30
CA VAL A 305 -10.29 -22.20 6.33
C VAL A 305 -11.48 -22.37 5.37
N LEU A 306 -12.69 -22.08 5.82
CA LEU A 306 -13.91 -22.10 4.98
C LEU A 306 -13.97 -20.90 4.00
N PHE A 307 -13.17 -19.87 4.23
CA PHE A 307 -13.36 -18.51 3.71
C PHE A 307 -12.26 -18.08 2.74
N GLN A 308 -11.47 -19.02 2.21
CA GLN A 308 -10.25 -18.73 1.47
C GLN A 308 -10.44 -17.69 0.34
N HIS A 309 -10.21 -16.42 0.74
CA HIS A 309 -9.68 -15.30 -0.02
C HIS A 309 -10.63 -14.52 -0.95
N ILE A 310 -11.89 -14.31 -0.55
CA ILE A 310 -12.72 -13.24 -1.12
C ILE A 310 -12.64 -12.04 -0.18
N HIS A 311 -11.49 -11.38 -0.18
CA HIS A 311 -11.29 -10.20 0.67
C HIS A 311 -12.19 -9.07 0.17
N ASN A 312 -13.14 -8.60 0.98
CA ASN A 312 -13.63 -7.24 0.83
C ASN A 312 -12.42 -6.33 1.02
N VAL A 313 -11.96 -5.69 -0.06
CA VAL A 313 -10.86 -4.73 -0.03
C VAL A 313 -11.50 -3.33 -0.03
N PRO A 314 -11.80 -2.74 1.15
CA PRO A 314 -12.16 -1.33 1.21
C PRO A 314 -10.92 -0.54 0.85
N LEU A 315 -10.92 0.02 -0.36
CA LEU A 315 -9.86 0.91 -0.82
C LEU A 315 -10.09 2.35 -0.31
N THR A 316 -11.14 2.54 0.50
CA THR A 316 -11.55 3.78 1.12
C THR A 316 -12.56 3.54 2.23
N HIS A 317 -12.64 4.48 3.17
CA HIS A 317 -13.65 4.53 4.23
C HIS A 317 -14.94 5.27 3.80
N ARG A 318 -14.94 5.82 2.59
CA ARG A 318 -16.08 6.56 2.00
C ARG A 318 -16.36 6.06 0.57
N PRO A 319 -16.66 4.76 0.38
CA PRO A 319 -16.85 4.22 -0.95
C PRO A 319 -18.12 4.77 -1.60
N THR A 320 -17.94 5.45 -2.73
CA THR A 320 -19.03 5.97 -3.58
C THR A 320 -19.29 5.05 -4.77
N VAL A 321 -18.43 4.05 -4.97
CA VAL A 321 -18.52 3.00 -5.98
C VAL A 321 -18.49 1.65 -5.29
N VAL A 322 -19.37 0.74 -5.67
CA VAL A 322 -19.32 -0.66 -5.23
C VAL A 322 -19.09 -1.54 -6.45
N MET A 323 -18.00 -2.28 -6.45
CA MET A 323 -17.70 -3.28 -7.47
C MET A 323 -18.13 -4.65 -6.98
N ILE A 324 -18.95 -5.32 -7.78
CA ILE A 324 -19.51 -6.64 -7.50
C ILE A 324 -18.77 -7.66 -8.37
N GLY A 325 -17.98 -8.52 -7.72
CA GLY A 325 -17.13 -9.51 -8.36
C GLY A 325 -17.72 -10.92 -8.40
N ASP A 326 -17.18 -11.74 -9.30
CA ASP A 326 -17.54 -13.16 -9.39
C ASP A 326 -16.84 -14.02 -8.33
N LEU A 327 -17.67 -14.73 -7.57
CA LEU A 327 -17.45 -16.02 -6.92
C LEU A 327 -16.23 -16.81 -7.37
N LYS A 328 -16.27 -17.15 -8.65
CA LYS A 328 -15.42 -18.23 -9.15
C LYS A 328 -13.97 -17.78 -9.24
N LYS A 329 -13.66 -16.52 -9.53
CA LYS A 329 -12.28 -16.05 -9.79
C LYS A 329 -11.43 -16.01 -8.50
N ARG A 330 -10.59 -17.04 -8.28
CA ARG A 330 -9.80 -17.23 -7.05
C ARG A 330 -8.59 -16.27 -6.92
N TRP A 331 -8.20 -15.52 -7.96
CA TRP A 331 -7.04 -14.63 -7.93
C TRP A 331 -7.18 -13.40 -8.83
N PHE A 332 -6.98 -12.22 -8.21
CA PHE A 332 -6.47 -10.93 -8.73
C PHE A 332 -7.10 -10.28 -9.96
N LEU A 333 -7.52 -9.02 -9.79
CA LEU A 333 -7.42 -7.95 -10.80
C LEU A 333 -7.51 -6.53 -10.21
N ILE A 334 -7.15 -6.27 -8.93
CA ILE A 334 -6.90 -4.87 -8.55
C ILE A 334 -5.68 -4.38 -9.32
N ASP A 335 -4.50 -5.00 -9.17
CA ASP A 335 -3.24 -4.55 -9.78
C ASP A 335 -3.23 -4.47 -11.31
N LYS A 336 -4.07 -5.24 -12.01
CA LYS A 336 -4.11 -5.28 -13.49
C LYS A 336 -5.35 -4.64 -14.12
N ALA A 337 -6.52 -4.58 -13.45
CA ALA A 337 -7.70 -3.92 -14.02
C ALA A 337 -7.72 -2.43 -13.68
N PHE A 338 -7.19 -2.11 -12.49
CA PHE A 338 -6.88 -0.78 -12.05
C PHE A 338 -5.36 -0.72 -11.95
N GLU A 339 -4.69 -0.21 -12.99
CA GLU A 339 -3.33 0.28 -12.76
C GLU A 339 -3.39 1.15 -11.49
N HIS A 340 -2.39 1.06 -10.60
CA HIS A 340 -2.33 1.80 -9.32
C HIS A 340 -2.43 3.35 -9.46
N THR A 341 -2.75 3.83 -10.66
CA THR A 341 -2.96 5.17 -11.17
C THR A 341 -4.44 5.53 -11.38
N ASP A 342 -5.38 4.58 -11.36
CA ASP A 342 -6.80 4.86 -11.61
C ASP A 342 -7.45 5.56 -10.41
N ARG A 343 -7.90 6.81 -10.58
CA ARG A 343 -8.56 7.60 -9.53
C ARG A 343 -9.80 6.90 -8.97
N LEU A 344 -10.45 6.05 -9.76
CA LEU A 344 -11.66 5.33 -9.39
C LEU A 344 -11.43 4.36 -8.22
N ILE A 345 -10.23 3.79 -8.08
CA ILE A 345 -9.92 2.81 -7.03
C ILE A 345 -10.15 3.36 -5.62
N ARG A 346 -9.88 4.66 -5.42
CA ARG A 346 -10.03 5.39 -4.14
C ARG A 346 -11.47 5.63 -3.71
N HIS A 347 -12.38 5.36 -4.62
CA HIS A 347 -13.81 5.52 -4.41
C HIS A 347 -14.52 4.17 -4.33
N THR A 348 -13.79 3.07 -4.54
CA THR A 348 -14.36 1.75 -4.77
C THR A 348 -14.22 0.85 -3.57
N MET A 349 -15.31 0.16 -3.23
CA MET A 349 -15.28 -1.02 -2.39
C MET A 349 -15.61 -2.24 -3.25
N TRP A 350 -14.79 -3.29 -3.15
CA TRP A 350 -15.06 -4.55 -3.82
C TRP A 350 -15.78 -5.52 -2.89
N ILE A 351 -16.82 -6.16 -3.42
CA ILE A 351 -17.57 -7.22 -2.74
C ILE A 351 -17.85 -8.36 -3.72
N PRO A 352 -17.98 -9.60 -3.25
CA PRO A 352 -18.65 -10.63 -4.02
C PRO A 352 -20.17 -10.41 -4.05
N TYR A 353 -20.87 -10.98 -5.03
CA TYR A 353 -22.34 -10.98 -4.98
C TYR A 353 -22.91 -11.92 -3.89
N VAL A 354 -22.23 -13.02 -3.55
CA VAL A 354 -22.55 -13.86 -2.36
C VAL A 354 -21.39 -13.75 -1.36
N PRO A 355 -21.61 -13.57 -0.06
CA PRO A 355 -20.51 -13.35 0.89
C PRO A 355 -19.83 -14.66 1.32
N MET A 356 -20.55 -15.78 1.26
CA MET A 356 -20.05 -17.09 1.72
C MET A 356 -20.69 -18.22 0.92
N LEU A 357 -19.90 -19.26 0.65
CA LEU A 357 -20.40 -20.48 0.00
C LEU A 357 -20.68 -21.59 1.03
N PRO A 358 -21.65 -22.49 0.77
CA PRO A 358 -21.83 -23.72 1.54
C PRO A 358 -20.52 -24.55 1.63
N LYS A 359 -20.31 -25.25 2.75
CA LYS A 359 -19.07 -26.03 3.02
C LYS A 359 -18.72 -27.04 1.93
N LYS A 360 -19.72 -27.67 1.30
CA LYS A 360 -19.50 -28.60 0.18
C LYS A 360 -18.77 -27.95 -1.02
N TYR A 361 -18.74 -26.63 -1.09
CA TYR A 361 -18.01 -25.83 -2.06
C TYR A 361 -16.77 -25.11 -1.48
N ALA A 362 -16.54 -25.16 -0.17
CA ALA A 362 -15.52 -24.36 0.53
C ALA A 362 -14.07 -24.82 0.26
N HIS A 363 -13.86 -26.07 -0.15
CA HIS A 363 -12.59 -26.55 -0.70
C HIS A 363 -12.57 -26.41 -2.22
N TYR A 364 -12.76 -25.18 -2.70
CA TYR A 364 -12.84 -24.84 -4.12
C TYR A 364 -11.47 -24.97 -4.79
N ASP A 365 -11.05 -26.20 -5.06
CA ASP A 365 -10.11 -26.46 -6.15
C ASP A 365 -10.94 -26.50 -7.44
N TYR A 366 -10.57 -25.67 -8.43
CA TYR A 366 -11.34 -25.43 -9.67
C TYR A 366 -11.67 -26.71 -10.44
N ASP A 367 -10.84 -27.75 -10.25
CA ASP A 367 -11.00 -29.04 -10.90
C ASP A 367 -11.83 -30.06 -10.11
N SER A 368 -12.23 -29.73 -8.88
CA SER A 368 -13.05 -30.60 -8.04
C SER A 368 -14.46 -30.78 -8.62
N ALA A 369 -15.04 -31.96 -8.40
CA ALA A 369 -16.44 -32.21 -8.73
C ALA A 369 -17.39 -31.23 -8.03
N ALA A 370 -17.00 -30.74 -6.84
CA ALA A 370 -17.71 -29.72 -6.10
C ALA A 370 -17.77 -28.38 -6.85
N ALA A 371 -16.62 -27.87 -7.34
CA ALA A 371 -16.56 -26.64 -8.12
C ALA A 371 -17.41 -26.72 -9.40
N LYS A 372 -17.38 -27.88 -10.08
CA LYS A 372 -18.18 -28.13 -11.30
C LYS A 372 -19.69 -28.18 -11.04
N SER A 373 -20.12 -28.41 -9.81
CA SER A 373 -21.53 -28.42 -9.42
C SER A 373 -22.06 -27.05 -8.94
N LEU A 374 -21.20 -26.03 -8.88
CA LEU A 374 -21.58 -24.65 -8.59
C LEU A 374 -22.01 -23.93 -9.88
N THR A 375 -23.21 -24.28 -10.36
CA THR A 375 -23.78 -23.70 -11.60
C THR A 375 -24.28 -22.28 -11.35
N ASP A 376 -24.58 -21.57 -12.44
CA ASP A 376 -25.10 -20.20 -12.37
C ASP A 376 -26.47 -20.16 -11.68
N GLU A 377 -27.31 -21.18 -11.86
CA GLU A 377 -28.60 -21.31 -11.17
C GLU A 377 -28.41 -21.50 -9.66
N VAL A 378 -27.43 -22.30 -9.23
CA VAL A 378 -27.12 -22.49 -7.81
C VAL A 378 -26.65 -21.17 -7.20
N LEU A 379 -25.79 -20.44 -7.91
CA LEU A 379 -25.28 -19.14 -7.44
C LEU A 379 -26.36 -18.06 -7.42
N ALA A 380 -27.26 -18.04 -8.40
CA ALA A 380 -28.40 -17.13 -8.43
C ALA A 380 -29.37 -17.42 -7.27
N GLN A 381 -29.59 -18.70 -6.94
CA GLN A 381 -30.39 -19.08 -5.78
C GLN A 381 -29.73 -18.61 -4.47
N LEU A 382 -28.42 -18.86 -4.30
CA LEU A 382 -27.67 -18.38 -3.13
C LEU A 382 -27.70 -16.85 -3.01
N LEU A 383 -27.57 -16.15 -4.14
CA LEU A 383 -27.68 -14.69 -4.21
C LEU A 383 -29.07 -14.20 -3.77
N ALA A 384 -30.13 -14.82 -4.29
CA ALA A 384 -31.51 -14.49 -3.94
C ALA A 384 -31.83 -14.76 -2.46
N ASP A 385 -31.26 -15.83 -1.89
CA ASP A 385 -31.47 -16.22 -0.50
C ASP A 385 -30.71 -15.34 0.49
N CYS A 386 -29.47 -14.96 0.17
CA CYS A 386 -28.72 -14.05 1.03
C CYS A 386 -29.24 -12.60 0.88
N LYS A 387 -29.32 -12.06 -0.35
CA LYS A 387 -29.50 -10.62 -0.58
C LYS A 387 -28.38 -9.78 0.04
N TYR A 388 -27.15 -10.27 -0.06
CA TYR A 388 -25.98 -9.54 0.40
C TYR A 388 -25.79 -8.17 -0.28
N PRO A 389 -26.04 -8.01 -1.61
CA PRO A 389 -26.02 -6.69 -2.23
C PRO A 389 -27.01 -5.70 -1.59
N ASP A 390 -28.23 -6.13 -1.25
CA ASP A 390 -29.22 -5.29 -0.55
C ASP A 390 -28.68 -4.77 0.78
N TRP A 391 -28.05 -5.66 1.56
CA TRP A 391 -27.43 -5.28 2.81
C TRP A 391 -26.29 -4.27 2.58
N VAL A 392 -25.40 -4.50 1.62
CA VAL A 392 -24.26 -3.61 1.36
C VAL A 392 -24.72 -2.22 0.91
N VAL A 393 -25.63 -2.13 -0.08
CA VAL A 393 -26.06 -0.82 -0.60
C VAL A 393 -26.83 0.00 0.42
N ARG A 394 -27.53 -0.65 1.37
CA ARG A 394 -28.22 0.04 2.48
C ARG A 394 -27.25 0.84 3.35
N TRP A 395 -26.10 0.26 3.67
CA TRP A 395 -25.11 0.88 4.55
C TRP A 395 -24.19 1.85 3.81
N ILE A 396 -23.69 1.44 2.64
CA ILE A 396 -22.69 2.17 1.88
C ILE A 396 -23.32 3.30 1.05
N ARG A 397 -24.55 3.09 0.56
CA ARG A 397 -25.30 4.02 -0.30
C ARG A 397 -24.43 4.57 -1.46
N PRO A 398 -23.85 3.70 -2.30
CA PRO A 398 -22.99 4.12 -3.39
C PRO A 398 -23.76 4.97 -4.41
N HIS A 399 -23.03 5.69 -5.26
CA HIS A 399 -23.59 6.42 -6.40
C HIS A 399 -23.63 5.58 -7.68
N VAL A 400 -22.75 4.59 -7.80
CA VAL A 400 -22.67 3.71 -8.98
C VAL A 400 -22.18 2.32 -8.59
N LEU A 401 -22.66 1.32 -9.30
CA LEU A 401 -22.22 -0.07 -9.21
C LEU A 401 -21.38 -0.43 -10.44
N LEU A 402 -20.32 -1.21 -10.22
CA LEU A 402 -19.57 -1.88 -11.28
C LEU A 402 -19.76 -3.38 -11.14
N LEU A 403 -20.05 -4.06 -12.24
CA LEU A 403 -20.24 -5.51 -12.25
C LEU A 403 -19.12 -6.16 -13.04
N ASP A 404 -18.44 -7.14 -12.45
CA ASP A 404 -17.54 -8.00 -13.21
C ASP A 404 -18.34 -8.68 -14.33
N ASP A 405 -17.82 -8.63 -15.55
CA ASP A 405 -18.44 -9.22 -16.74
C ASP A 405 -18.84 -10.69 -16.52
N ASP A 406 -18.03 -11.46 -15.79
CA ASP A 406 -18.32 -12.88 -15.53
C ASP A 406 -19.38 -13.10 -14.44
N ALA A 407 -19.66 -12.08 -13.62
CA ALA A 407 -20.76 -12.12 -12.66
C ALA A 407 -22.13 -11.82 -13.28
N GLN A 408 -22.17 -11.25 -14.50
CA GLN A 408 -23.40 -10.74 -15.12
C GLN A 408 -24.50 -11.80 -15.23
N ALA A 409 -24.17 -12.98 -15.73
CA ALA A 409 -25.14 -14.05 -15.99
C ALA A 409 -25.84 -14.56 -14.72
N VAL A 410 -25.16 -14.55 -13.57
CA VAL A 410 -25.73 -14.90 -12.27
C VAL A 410 -26.51 -13.73 -11.70
N PHE A 411 -25.92 -12.52 -11.73
CA PHE A 411 -26.47 -11.34 -11.08
C PHE A 411 -27.80 -10.91 -11.69
N GLU A 412 -27.92 -10.91 -13.02
CA GLU A 412 -29.14 -10.51 -13.74
C GLU A 412 -30.33 -11.44 -13.51
N GLN A 413 -30.11 -12.69 -13.06
CA GLN A 413 -31.19 -13.61 -12.70
C GLN A 413 -31.96 -13.14 -11.45
N VAL A 414 -31.30 -12.38 -10.57
CA VAL A 414 -31.87 -11.88 -9.31
C VAL A 414 -32.16 -10.39 -9.39
N TYR A 415 -31.25 -9.62 -10.00
CA TYR A 415 -31.32 -8.17 -10.14
C TYR A 415 -31.28 -7.79 -11.62
N PRO A 416 -32.43 -7.74 -12.31
CA PRO A 416 -32.49 -7.39 -13.73
C PRO A 416 -31.86 -6.03 -14.00
N ILE A 417 -30.99 -5.98 -15.01
CA ILE A 417 -30.36 -4.75 -15.48
C ILE A 417 -31.09 -4.28 -16.74
N THR A 418 -31.48 -3.01 -16.78
CA THR A 418 -32.12 -2.39 -17.95
C THR A 418 -31.61 -0.98 -18.13
N ASP A 419 -31.10 -0.64 -19.31
CA ASP A 419 -30.55 0.69 -19.65
C ASP A 419 -29.53 1.20 -18.62
N HIS A 420 -28.57 0.36 -18.23
CA HIS A 420 -27.55 0.64 -17.21
C HIS A 420 -28.13 1.01 -15.84
N ARG A 421 -29.31 0.49 -15.50
CA ARG A 421 -29.97 0.65 -14.21
C ARG A 421 -30.31 -0.70 -13.61
N VAL A 422 -30.18 -0.79 -12.29
CA VAL A 422 -30.60 -1.95 -11.50
C VAL A 422 -31.32 -1.48 -10.24
N GLN A 423 -32.33 -2.25 -9.79
CA GLN A 423 -33.01 -2.00 -8.53
C GLN A 423 -32.51 -2.96 -7.44
N ILE A 424 -32.00 -2.42 -6.33
CA ILE A 424 -31.47 -3.17 -5.19
C ILE A 424 -31.96 -2.50 -3.90
N ASP A 425 -32.47 -3.27 -2.93
CA ASP A 425 -33.11 -2.75 -1.70
C ASP A 425 -34.16 -1.65 -1.96
N GLY A 426 -34.87 -1.74 -3.08
CA GLY A 426 -35.91 -0.79 -3.49
C GLY A 426 -35.40 0.51 -4.15
N GLU A 427 -34.10 0.80 -4.12
CA GLU A 427 -33.49 1.96 -4.78
C GLU A 427 -32.92 1.60 -6.17
N THR A 428 -32.85 2.58 -7.07
CA THR A 428 -32.30 2.40 -8.42
C THR A 428 -30.89 2.97 -8.51
N TYR A 429 -29.94 2.14 -8.94
CA TYR A 429 -28.52 2.50 -9.09
C TYR A 429 -28.10 2.47 -10.56
N PRO A 430 -27.27 3.42 -11.03
CA PRO A 430 -26.47 3.23 -12.23
C PRO A 430 -25.56 2.00 -12.07
N ILE A 431 -25.49 1.17 -13.11
CA ILE A 431 -24.64 -0.03 -13.13
C ILE A 431 -23.97 -0.20 -14.50
N TYR A 432 -22.68 -0.50 -14.48
CA TYR A 432 -21.85 -0.70 -15.68
C TYR A 432 -21.05 -1.99 -15.57
N LEU A 433 -20.82 -2.67 -16.69
CA LEU A 433 -19.88 -3.78 -16.73
C LEU A 433 -18.44 -3.25 -16.64
N LEU A 434 -17.54 -4.04 -16.05
CA LEU A 434 -16.15 -3.64 -15.88
C LEU A 434 -15.43 -3.44 -17.22
N SER A 435 -15.79 -4.20 -18.26
CA SER A 435 -15.31 -4.00 -19.64
C SER A 435 -15.75 -2.68 -20.26
N GLU A 436 -16.87 -2.11 -19.80
CA GLU A 436 -17.42 -0.86 -20.32
C GLU A 436 -16.83 0.39 -19.66
N ARG A 437 -16.03 0.22 -18.60
CA ARG A 437 -15.50 1.34 -17.79
C ARG A 437 -14.83 2.44 -18.61
N LYS A 438 -14.07 2.07 -19.65
CA LYS A 438 -13.37 3.05 -20.51
C LYS A 438 -14.36 3.84 -21.38
N ARG A 439 -15.45 3.21 -21.80
CA ARG A 439 -16.49 3.84 -22.62
C ARG A 439 -17.31 4.85 -21.80
N TYR A 440 -17.59 4.53 -20.54
CA TYR A 440 -18.38 5.36 -19.64
C TYR A 440 -17.54 6.07 -18.56
N ALA A 441 -16.23 6.22 -18.79
CA ALA A 441 -15.28 6.72 -17.79
C ALA A 441 -15.72 8.05 -17.18
N ALA A 442 -16.10 9.02 -18.01
CA ALA A 442 -16.52 10.35 -17.54
C ALA A 442 -17.76 10.31 -16.63
N GLU A 443 -18.70 9.40 -16.88
CA GLU A 443 -19.90 9.27 -16.07
C GLU A 443 -19.62 8.53 -14.76
N ILE A 444 -18.86 7.43 -14.83
CA ILE A 444 -18.44 6.68 -13.65
C ILE A 444 -17.59 7.57 -12.72
N GLU A 445 -16.65 8.34 -13.27
CA GLU A 445 -15.85 9.32 -12.51
C GLU A 445 -16.73 10.41 -11.89
N HIS A 446 -17.75 10.89 -12.60
CA HIS A 446 -18.70 11.87 -12.06
C HIS A 446 -19.44 11.33 -10.83
N TYR A 447 -19.90 10.08 -10.86
CA TYR A 447 -20.53 9.43 -9.69
C TYR A 447 -19.53 9.17 -8.57
N ALA A 448 -18.32 8.70 -8.90
CA ALA A 448 -17.28 8.41 -7.92
C ALA A 448 -16.89 9.66 -7.10
N GLN A 449 -16.89 10.84 -7.72
CA GLN A 449 -16.54 12.12 -7.07
C GLN A 449 -17.68 12.74 -6.25
N GLN A 450 -18.90 12.18 -6.29
CA GLN A 450 -20.00 12.71 -5.49
C GLN A 450 -19.75 12.54 -3.99
N PRO A 451 -20.36 13.38 -3.12
CA PRO A 451 -20.26 13.21 -1.67
C PRO A 451 -20.77 11.84 -1.22
N TYR A 452 -20.02 11.15 -0.36
CA TYR A 452 -20.43 9.88 0.24
C TYR A 452 -21.73 10.03 1.04
N ARG A 453 -22.65 9.06 0.88
CA ARG A 453 -24.01 9.12 1.45
C ARG A 453 -24.30 8.04 2.49
N GLY A 454 -23.42 7.04 2.61
CA GLY A 454 -23.61 5.94 3.54
C GLY A 454 -23.52 6.38 4.99
N GLU A 455 -23.77 5.44 5.91
CA GLU A 455 -23.63 5.73 7.33
C GLU A 455 -22.19 6.05 7.67
N VAL A 456 -21.90 7.33 7.82
CA VAL A 456 -20.75 7.82 8.57
C VAL A 456 -21.28 7.91 9.99
N GLN A 457 -21.07 6.88 10.82
CA GLN A 457 -21.13 7.11 12.28
C GLN A 457 -20.32 8.39 12.55
N ALA A 458 -20.79 9.27 13.42
CA ALA A 458 -20.20 10.59 13.69
C ALA A 458 -18.71 10.50 14.12
N LEU A 459 -17.81 10.27 13.17
CA LEU A 459 -16.43 9.79 13.34
C LEU A 459 -15.43 10.57 12.51
N VAL A 460 -15.81 11.73 11.99
CA VAL A 460 -14.96 12.42 11.04
C VAL A 460 -14.97 13.92 11.20
N ASP A 461 -15.01 14.39 12.45
CA ASP A 461 -14.57 15.75 12.68
C ASP A 461 -13.04 15.84 12.74
N TYR A 462 -12.28 15.02 13.49
CA TYR A 462 -10.80 15.04 13.38
C TYR A 462 -10.07 13.75 13.81
N SER A 463 -10.77 12.63 14.01
CA SER A 463 -10.12 11.37 14.38
C SER A 463 -10.94 10.17 13.93
N PHE A 464 -10.30 9.16 13.35
CA PHE A 464 -10.90 7.84 13.08
C PHE A 464 -11.24 7.05 14.37
N CYS A 465 -11.25 7.73 15.52
CA CYS A 465 -11.48 7.18 16.83
C CYS A 465 -12.98 7.14 17.15
N VAL A 466 -13.48 5.96 17.50
CA VAL A 466 -14.90 5.69 17.70
C VAL A 466 -15.32 5.82 19.16
N ASN A 467 -14.54 5.28 20.09
CA ASN A 467 -14.85 5.31 21.53
C ASN A 467 -13.60 5.39 22.41
N ASP A 468 -13.80 5.88 23.64
CA ASP A 468 -12.88 5.72 24.77
C ASP A 468 -13.13 4.36 25.45
N PRO A 469 -12.19 3.39 25.36
CA PRO A 469 -12.33 2.06 25.93
C PRO A 469 -12.37 2.05 27.46
N SER A 470 -12.08 3.17 28.15
CA SER A 470 -12.23 3.28 29.61
C SER A 470 -13.69 3.36 30.09
N ARG A 471 -14.66 3.39 29.17
CA ARG A 471 -16.11 3.41 29.46
C ARG A 471 -16.80 2.05 29.31
N ARG A 472 -16.07 0.95 29.14
CA ARG A 472 -16.62 -0.42 29.22
C ARG A 472 -16.36 -1.06 30.57
#